data_AF-A0AAJ5ZDB0-F1
#
_entry.id   AF-A0AAJ5ZDB0-F1
#
_cell.length_a   1.000
_cell.length_b   1.000
_cell.length_c   1.000
_cell.angle_alpha   90.00
_cell.angle_beta   90.00
_cell.angle_gamma   90.00
#
_symmetry.space_group_name_H-M   'P 1'
#
loop_
_entity.id
_entity.type
_entity.pdbx_description
1 polymer ?
#
loop_
_entity_poly.entity_id
_entity_poly.type
_entity_poly.pdbx_seq_one_letter_code
_entity_poly.pdbx_strand_id
1 'polypeptide(L)' 'MEELTPLTPEEFKKLLSDKGWSSDMLAIRWGMSKRRIQQIIADADRPRYYDDAIGNLPIIIKR' A
#
# COMPACT_ATOMS: atom_id res chain seq x y z
N MET A 1 22.93 1.55 10.72
CA MET A 1 22.03 1.58 9.55
C MET A 1 20.74 0.97 10.03
N GLU A 2 19.63 1.71 10.05
CA GLU A 2 18.33 1.07 10.30
C GLU A 2 18.12 0.04 9.19
N GLU A 3 17.96 -1.23 9.55
CA GLU A 3 17.47 -2.23 8.62
C GLU A 3 16.03 -1.85 8.27
N LEU A 4 15.86 -1.28 7.09
CA LEU A 4 14.54 -0.91 6.57
C LEU A 4 13.85 -2.19 6.10
N THR A 5 13.23 -2.89 7.04
CA THR A 5 12.37 -4.05 6.76
C THR A 5 11.12 -3.59 6.00
N PRO A 6 10.66 -4.32 4.96
CA PRO A 6 9.38 -4.06 4.32
C PRO A 6 8.26 -4.01 5.36
N LEU A 7 7.25 -3.18 5.12
CA LEU A 7 6.10 -3.12 6.01
C LEU A 7 5.46 -4.51 6.11
N THR A 8 4.97 -4.90 7.28
CA THR A 8 4.11 -6.08 7.38
C THR A 8 2.82 -5.85 6.56
N PRO A 9 2.11 -6.92 6.15
CA PRO A 9 0.81 -6.81 5.51
C PRO A 9 -0.20 -5.96 6.30
N GLU A 10 -0.12 -5.98 7.62
CA GLU A 10 -0.99 -5.22 8.53
C GLU A 10 -0.62 -3.74 8.53
N GLU A 11 0.66 -3.40 8.62
CA GLU A 11 1.14 -2.02 8.53
C GLU A 11 0.83 -1.39 7.18
N PHE A 12 0.99 -2.14 6.08
CA PHE A 12 0.64 -1.69 4.74
C PHE A 12 -0.85 -1.35 4.61
N LYS A 13 -1.72 -2.23 5.12
CA LYS A 13 -3.17 -1.99 5.16
C LYS A 13 -3.51 -0.79 6.03
N LYS A 14 -2.85 -0.66 7.19
CA LYS A 14 -3.06 0.46 8.11
C LYS A 14 -2.68 1.77 7.45
N LEU A 15 -1.50 1.86 6.84
CA LEU A 15 -1.03 3.08 6.16
C LEU A 15 -1.94 3.47 4.98
N LEU A 16 -2.41 2.48 4.22
CA LEU A 16 -3.38 2.71 3.14
C LEU A 16 -4.69 3.29 3.69
N SER A 17 -5.23 2.69 4.76
CA SER A 17 -6.47 3.12 5.42
C SER A 17 -6.35 4.48 6.09
N ASP A 18 -5.23 4.76 6.77
CA ASP A 18 -4.96 6.04 7.45
C ASP A 18 -4.95 7.20 6.44
N LYS A 19 -4.51 6.94 5.21
CA LYS A 19 -4.56 7.92 4.10
C LYS A 19 -5.93 8.00 3.41
N GLY A 20 -6.92 7.22 3.86
CA GLY A 20 -8.27 7.18 3.28
C GLY A 20 -8.39 6.37 1.99
N TRP A 21 -7.39 5.55 1.66
CA TRP A 21 -7.39 4.72 0.45
C TRP A 21 -7.95 3.33 0.72
N SER A 22 -8.59 2.75 -0.30
CA SER A 22 -8.95 1.34 -0.34
C SER A 22 -8.09 0.58 -1.38
N SER A 23 -8.02 -0.74 -1.27
CA SER A 23 -7.33 -1.58 -2.27
C SER A 23 -7.91 -1.42 -3.68
N ASP A 24 -9.21 -1.11 -3.79
CA ASP A 24 -9.87 -0.87 -5.08
C ASP A 24 -9.42 0.45 -5.70
N MET A 25 -9.30 1.52 -4.89
CA MET A 25 -8.76 2.79 -5.34
C MET A 25 -7.29 2.67 -5.75
N LEU A 26 -6.52 1.87 -5.01
CA LEU A 26 -5.13 1.59 -5.34
C LEU A 26 -5.00 0.81 -6.65
N ALA A 27 -5.86 -0.18 -6.87
CA ALA A 27 -5.93 -0.95 -8.11
C ALA A 27 -6.16 -0.04 -9.32
N ILE A 28 -7.12 0.89 -9.22
CA ILE A 28 -7.40 1.88 -10.25
C ILE A 28 -6.19 2.80 -10.47
N ARG A 29 -5.60 3.35 -9.38
CA ARG A 29 -4.46 4.28 -9.47
C ARG A 29 -3.24 3.65 -10.12
N TRP A 30 -2.96 2.39 -9.83
CA TRP A 30 -1.78 1.68 -10.33
C TRP A 30 -2.03 0.91 -11.63
N GLY A 31 -3.26 0.95 -12.17
CA GLY A 31 -3.60 0.21 -13.39
C GLY A 31 -3.49 -1.31 -13.22
N MET A 32 -3.78 -1.82 -12.02
CA MET A 32 -3.66 -3.24 -11.67
C MET A 32 -5.00 -3.84 -11.30
N SER A 33 -5.11 -5.17 -11.34
CA SER A 33 -6.28 -5.86 -10.80
C SER A 33 -6.31 -5.81 -9.27
N LYS A 34 -7.51 -5.79 -8.68
CA LYS A 34 -7.71 -5.93 -7.22
C LYS A 34 -6.96 -7.15 -6.65
N ARG A 35 -6.99 -8.27 -7.39
CA ARG A 35 -6.26 -9.49 -7.02
C ARG A 35 -4.77 -9.25 -6.91
N ARG A 36 -4.16 -8.56 -7.88
CA ARG A 36 -2.72 -8.23 -7.86
C ARG A 36 -2.39 -7.34 -6.67
N ILE A 37 -3.23 -6.36 -6.36
CA ILE A 37 -3.05 -5.52 -5.17
C ILE A 37 -3.09 -6.36 -3.89
N GLN A 38 -4.06 -7.28 -3.76
CA GLN A 38 -4.12 -8.15 -2.57
C GLN A 38 -2.90 -9.07 -2.44
N GLN A 39 -2.35 -9.56 -3.54
CA GLN A 39 -1.11 -10.33 -3.53
C GLN A 39 0.08 -9.49 -3.07
N ILE A 40 0.20 -8.25 -3.56
CA ILE A 40 1.24 -7.32 -3.10
C ILE A 40 1.08 -7.07 -1.59
N ILE A 41 -0.13 -6.78 -1.11
CA ILE A 41 -0.39 -6.54 0.31
C ILE A 41 0.00 -7.75 1.18
N ALA A 42 -0.31 -8.97 0.73
CA ALA A 42 -0.06 -10.19 1.48
C ALA A 42 1.41 -10.64 1.47
N ASP A 43 2.20 -10.15 0.50
CA ASP A 43 3.61 -10.48 0.34
C ASP A 43 4.47 -9.63 1.28
N ALA A 44 5.02 -10.26 2.32
CA ALA A 44 5.92 -9.62 3.29
C ALA A 44 7.35 -9.43 2.74
N ASP A 45 7.68 -10.06 1.62
CA ASP A 45 8.96 -9.92 0.92
C ASP A 45 8.80 -9.10 -0.38
N ARG A 46 7.72 -8.32 -0.46
CA ARG A 46 7.43 -7.51 -1.64
C ARG A 46 8.53 -6.46 -1.89
N PRO A 47 8.74 -6.07 -3.15
CA PRO A 47 9.66 -4.98 -3.48
C PRO A 47 9.33 -3.67 -2.75
N ARG A 48 10.35 -3.04 -2.18
CA ARG A 48 10.25 -1.81 -1.37
C ARG A 48 9.55 -0.65 -2.06
N TYR A 49 9.64 -0.55 -3.39
CA TYR A 49 9.00 0.54 -4.14
C TYR A 49 7.47 0.56 -3.97
N TYR A 50 6.84 -0.55 -3.57
CA TYR A 50 5.41 -0.56 -3.24
C TYR A 50 5.12 0.17 -1.92
N ASP A 51 5.98 0.00 -0.91
CA ASP A 51 5.86 0.72 0.36
C ASP A 51 6.13 2.22 0.15
N ASP A 52 7.15 2.56 -0.64
CA ASP A 52 7.44 3.96 -1.05
C ASP A 52 6.27 4.59 -1.83
N ALA A 53 5.65 3.83 -2.73
CA ALA A 53 4.49 4.28 -3.50
C ALA A 53 3.27 4.56 -2.61
N ILE A 54 3.07 3.76 -1.55
CA ILE A 54 2.05 4.03 -0.54
C ILE A 54 2.39 5.25 0.31
N GLY A 55 3.63 5.38 0.77
CA GLY A 55 4.09 6.53 1.54
C GLY A 55 3.79 7.86 0.84
N ASN A 56 3.92 7.86 -0.49
CA ASN A 56 3.65 9.00 -1.37
C ASN A 56 2.20 9.11 -1.88
N LEU A 57 1.26 8.29 -1.40
CA LEU A 57 -0.17 8.51 -1.67
C LEU A 57 -0.64 9.82 -0.98
N PRO A 58 -1.45 10.64 -1.66
CA PRO A 58 -2.06 11.82 -1.03
C PRO A 58 -3.07 11.38 0.04
N ILE A 59 -3.33 12.23 1.04
CA ILE A 59 -4.35 11.97 2.07
C ILE A 59 -5.72 12.32 1.49
N ILE A 60 -6.66 11.37 1.53
CA ILE A 60 -8.04 11.58 1.11
C ILE A 60 -8.86 11.97 2.34
N ILE A 61 -9.16 13.26 2.45
CA ILE A 61 -10.07 13.78 3.47
C ILE A 61 -11.49 13.68 2.92
N LYS A 62 -12.31 12.80 3.51
CA LYS A 62 -13.75 12.82 3.24
C LYS A 62 -14.33 14.06 3.93
N ARG A 63 -14.91 14.96 3.14
CA ARG A 63 -15.68 16.12 3.65
C ARG A 63 -17.02 15.66 4.21
#